data_AF-A0A3T0GJG8-F1
#
_entry.id   AF-A0A3T0GJG8-F1
#
_cell.length_a   1.000
_cell.length_b   1.000
_cell.length_c   1.000
_cell.angle_alpha   90.00
_cell.angle_beta   90.00
_cell.angle_gamma   90.00
#
_symmetry.space_group_name_H-M   'P 1'
#
loop_
_entity.id
_entity.type
_entity.pdbx_description
1 polymer ?
#
loop_
_entity_poly.entity_id
_entity_poly.type
_entity_poly.pdbx_seq_one_letter_code
_entity_poly.pdbx_strand_id
1 'polypeptide(L)'
;MKITQTEWAREIGVSKQYVCYLVKKGIVELEDGLIDREQANEAVAAIRDPSQPLRRKNPESTSNLSTMLLKTRIKNEMERGKLLEAKAKAEIGELVAVEEVKREAFNVARVVRNNLLNIPNRVSALLASLSDTEKIHMALTEEITNSLQELSNAKF
;
A
#
# COMPACT_ATOMS: atom_id res chain seq x y z
N MET A 1 28.50 14.49 51.50
CA MET A 1 27.11 14.45 52.05
C MET A 1 26.65 13.00 52.05
N LYS A 2 26.27 12.43 53.20
CA LYS A 2 25.98 11.00 53.34
C LYS A 2 24.53 10.69 52.92
N ILE A 3 24.34 9.78 51.96
CA ILE A 3 23.03 9.40 51.41
C ILE A 3 22.87 7.88 51.40
N THR A 4 21.62 7.40 51.39
CA THR A 4 21.37 5.95 51.33
C THR A 4 21.61 5.40 49.93
N GLN A 5 21.96 4.11 49.84
CA GLN A 5 22.18 3.43 48.55
C GLN A 5 20.98 3.54 47.59
N THR A 6 19.76 3.56 48.14
CA THR A 6 18.52 3.61 47.36
C THR A 6 18.28 5.00 46.76
N GLU A 7 18.59 6.05 47.53
CA GLU A 7 18.46 7.44 47.07
C GLU A 7 19.51 7.77 46.01
N TRP A 8 20.76 7.35 46.24
CA TRP A 8 21.84 7.53 45.26
C TRP A 8 21.57 6.79 43.93
N ALA A 9 21.03 5.56 44.01
CA ALA A 9 20.61 4.81 42.82
C ALA A 9 19.57 5.57 41.98
N ARG A 10 18.59 6.21 42.63
CA ARG A 10 17.57 7.03 41.97
C ARG A 10 18.16 8.28 41.32
N GLU A 11 19.12 8.93 41.99
CA GLU A 11 19.77 10.14 41.49
C GLU A 11 20.58 9.88 40.20
N ILE A 12 21.32 8.77 40.14
CA ILE A 12 22.11 8.38 38.96
C ILE A 12 21.25 7.68 37.89
N GLY A 13 20.04 7.24 38.23
CA GLY A 13 19.13 6.54 37.31
C GLY A 13 19.54 5.08 37.04
N VAL A 14 20.20 4.44 37.99
CA VAL A 14 20.65 3.04 37.93
C VAL A 14 19.90 2.17 38.93
N SER A 15 19.90 0.84 38.72
CA SER A 15 19.24 -0.09 39.65
C SER A 15 19.95 -0.13 41.00
N LYS A 16 19.20 -0.28 42.10
CA LYS A 16 19.76 -0.51 43.45
C LYS A 16 20.70 -1.72 43.48
N GLN A 17 20.41 -2.75 42.69
CA GLN A 17 21.28 -3.93 42.58
C GLN A 17 22.66 -3.59 41.99
N TYR A 18 22.72 -2.65 41.05
CA TYR A 18 23.97 -2.17 40.47
C TYR A 18 24.79 -1.40 41.50
N VAL A 19 24.14 -0.57 42.32
CA VAL A 19 24.79 0.09 43.47
C VAL A 19 25.33 -0.92 44.48
N CYS A 20 24.55 -1.94 44.87
CA CYS A 20 25.05 -2.99 45.75
C CYS A 20 26.21 -3.78 45.14
N TYR A 21 26.22 -3.97 43.81
CA TYR A 21 27.34 -4.59 43.10
C TYR A 21 28.61 -3.73 43.18
N LEU A 22 28.50 -2.41 42.98
CA LEU A 22 29.64 -1.49 43.09
C LEU A 22 30.24 -1.47 44.50
N VAL A 23 29.38 -1.49 45.52
CA VAL A 23 29.77 -1.62 46.92
C VAL A 23 30.47 -2.96 47.17
N LYS A 24 29.89 -4.07 46.70
CA LYS A 24 30.48 -5.41 46.87
C LYS A 24 31.84 -5.56 46.17
N LYS A 25 32.04 -4.83 45.06
CA LYS A 25 33.30 -4.81 44.32
C LYS A 25 34.33 -3.86 44.94
N GLY A 26 33.99 -3.13 46.00
CA GLY A 26 34.87 -2.19 46.68
C GLY A 26 35.12 -0.90 45.91
N ILE A 27 34.31 -0.59 44.89
CA ILE A 27 34.42 0.64 44.10
C ILE A 27 33.82 1.82 44.86
N VAL A 28 32.71 1.57 45.57
CA VAL A 28 32.02 2.57 46.38
C VAL A 28 32.12 2.12 47.82
N GLU A 29 32.67 2.97 48.67
CA GLU A 29 32.83 2.69 50.09
C GLU A 29 31.55 3.05 50.86
N LEU A 30 31.33 2.31 51.94
CA LEU A 30 30.25 2.58 52.90
C LEU A 30 30.88 3.07 54.18
N GLU A 31 30.51 4.27 54.60
CA GLU A 31 30.82 4.79 55.93
C GLU A 31 29.55 4.72 56.78
N ASP A 32 29.57 3.97 57.87
CA ASP A 32 28.42 3.82 58.78
C ASP A 32 27.13 3.35 58.09
N GLY A 33 27.27 2.57 57.01
CA GLY A 33 26.15 2.09 56.19
C GLY A 33 25.56 3.12 55.22
N LEU A 34 26.17 4.30 55.11
CA LEU A 34 25.81 5.37 54.17
C LEU A 34 26.91 5.58 53.12
N ILE A 35 26.51 6.06 51.94
CA ILE A 35 27.44 6.36 50.84
C ILE A 35 27.80 7.85 50.91
N ASP A 36 29.08 8.20 50.83
CA ASP A 36 29.46 9.59 50.54
C ASP A 36 29.21 9.89 49.06
N ARG A 37 28.28 10.81 48.82
CA ARG A 37 27.85 11.23 47.49
C ARG A 37 29.01 11.65 46.58
N GLU A 38 29.99 12.38 47.12
CA GLU A 38 31.07 12.95 46.29
C GLU A 38 32.06 11.86 45.87
N GLN A 39 32.54 11.07 46.83
CA GLN A 39 33.44 9.95 46.60
C GLN A 39 32.82 8.92 45.63
N ALA A 40 31.54 8.58 45.82
CA ALA A 40 30.87 7.59 45.00
C ALA A 40 30.64 8.06 43.55
N ASN A 41 30.36 9.35 43.37
CA ASN A 41 30.21 9.93 42.03
C ASN A 41 31.54 9.95 41.28
N GLU A 42 32.64 10.25 41.95
CA GLU A 42 33.99 10.24 41.37
C GLU A 42 34.43 8.81 41.00
N ALA A 43 34.22 7.85 41.89
CA ALA A 43 34.53 6.44 41.63
C ALA A 43 33.74 5.86 40.45
N VAL A 44 32.46 6.22 40.33
CA VAL A 44 31.64 5.81 39.18
C VAL A 44 32.09 6.52 37.90
N ALA A 45 32.43 7.81 37.97
CA ALA A 45 32.91 8.56 36.81
C ALA A 45 34.24 8.02 36.27
N ALA A 46 35.15 7.56 37.15
CA ALA A 46 36.44 6.97 36.77
C ALA A 46 36.29 5.64 36.01
N ILE A 47 35.25 4.87 36.30
CA ILE A 47 34.98 3.56 35.67
C ILE A 47 34.04 3.69 34.47
N ARG A 48 33.27 4.78 34.40
CA ARG A 48 32.25 4.98 33.37
C ARG A 48 32.90 5.09 31.99
N ASP A 49 32.56 4.15 31.11
CA ASP A 49 32.93 4.21 29.70
C ASP A 49 32.26 5.43 29.04
N PRO A 50 33.04 6.39 28.49
CA PRO A 50 32.52 7.58 27.81
C PRO A 50 31.62 7.27 26.60
N SER A 51 31.76 6.06 26.04
CA SER A 51 31.04 5.62 24.84
C SER A 51 29.65 5.07 25.16
N GLN A 52 29.31 4.84 26.43
CA GLN A 52 28.01 4.31 26.83
C GLN A 52 27.02 5.44 27.10
N PRO A 53 25.98 5.63 26.25
CA PRO A 53 24.98 6.65 26.49
C PRO A 53 24.17 6.34 27.74
N LEU A 54 23.83 7.38 28.51
CA LEU A 54 22.92 7.29 29.65
C LEU A 54 21.62 6.63 29.17
N ARG A 55 21.36 5.40 29.63
CA ARG A 55 20.19 4.62 29.22
C ARG A 55 18.92 5.14 29.91
N ARG A 56 18.54 6.39 29.63
CA ARG A 56 17.19 6.88 29.93
C ARG A 56 16.23 6.15 29.02
N LYS A 57 15.48 5.19 29.58
CA LYS A 57 14.32 4.61 28.90
C LYS A 57 13.26 5.70 28.78
N ASN A 58 13.31 6.50 27.70
CA ASN A 58 12.31 7.53 27.45
C ASN A 58 10.98 6.85 27.08
N PRO A 59 9.96 6.85 27.94
CA PRO A 59 8.71 6.13 27.70
C PRO A 59 7.94 6.67 26.48
N GLU A 60 8.16 7.94 26.12
CA GLU A 60 7.61 8.56 24.91
C GLU A 60 8.12 7.91 23.62
N SER A 61 9.40 7.51 23.55
CA SER A 61 9.96 6.88 22.34
C SER A 61 9.33 5.50 22.06
N THR A 62 9.11 4.72 23.12
CA THR A 62 8.45 3.42 23.02
C THR A 62 6.96 3.54 22.71
N SER A 63 6.30 4.59 23.22
CA SER A 63 4.90 4.91 22.93
C SER A 63 4.71 5.40 21.49
N ASN A 64 5.63 6.21 20.98
CA ASN A 64 5.61 6.68 19.60
C ASN A 64 5.86 5.53 18.61
N LEU A 65 6.76 4.59 18.94
CA LEU A 65 6.98 3.41 18.11
C LEU A 65 5.76 2.48 18.10
N SER A 66 5.15 2.21 19.26
CA SER A 66 3.97 1.35 19.34
C SER A 66 2.77 1.94 18.60
N THR A 67 2.54 3.25 18.71
CA THR A 67 1.49 3.96 17.96
C THR A 67 1.77 3.98 16.45
N MET A 68 3.03 4.14 16.02
CA MET A 68 3.40 4.07 14.60
C MET A 68 3.20 2.65 14.01
N LEU A 69 3.54 1.61 14.76
CA LEU A 69 3.30 0.21 14.35
C LEU A 69 1.80 -0.11 14.25
N LEU A 70 0.98 0.43 15.15
CA LEU A 70 -0.47 0.29 15.07
C LEU A 70 -1.04 1.00 13.85
N LYS A 71 -0.62 2.24 13.57
CA LYS A 71 -1.06 3.00 12.39
C LYS A 71 -0.71 2.29 11.08
N THR A 72 0.51 1.76 10.98
CA THR A 72 0.96 1.03 9.78
C THR A 72 0.19 -0.27 9.59
N ARG A 73 -0.06 -1.04 10.67
CA ARG A 73 -0.91 -2.24 10.62
C ARG A 73 -2.32 -1.91 10.14
N ILE A 74 -2.96 -0.87 10.71
CA ILE A 74 -4.31 -0.44 10.30
C ILE A 74 -4.33 -0.07 8.82
N LYS A 75 -3.34 0.71 8.35
CA LYS A 75 -3.25 1.12 6.95
C LYS A 75 -3.12 -0.09 6.02
N ASN A 76 -2.24 -1.04 6.35
CA ASN A 76 -2.04 -2.25 5.54
C ASN A 76 -3.31 -3.11 5.49
N GLU A 77 -4.01 -3.29 6.62
CA GLU A 77 -5.28 -4.02 6.65
C GLU A 77 -6.37 -3.33 5.84
N MET A 78 -6.46 -1.99 5.89
CA MET A 78 -7.39 -1.23 5.05
C MET A 78 -7.09 -1.37 3.56
N GLU A 79 -5.83 -1.25 3.15
CA GLU A 79 -5.42 -1.43 1.75
C GLU A 79 -5.68 -2.84 1.26
N ARG A 80 -5.43 -3.86 2.10
CA ARG A 80 -5.75 -5.26 1.82
C ARG A 80 -7.26 -5.47 1.68
N GLY A 81 -8.07 -4.85 2.53
CA GLY A 81 -9.53 -4.88 2.44
C GLY A 81 -10.05 -4.31 1.12
N LYS A 82 -9.54 -3.15 0.70
CA LYS A 82 -9.91 -2.54 -0.59
C LYS A 82 -9.51 -3.40 -1.78
N LEU A 83 -8.35 -4.04 -1.73
CA LEU A 83 -7.88 -4.95 -2.77
C LEU A 83 -8.80 -6.18 -2.86
N LEU A 84 -9.18 -6.77 -1.71
CA LEU A 84 -10.12 -7.88 -1.66
C LEU A 84 -11.51 -7.48 -2.15
N GLU A 85 -12.00 -6.28 -1.82
CA GLU A 85 -13.27 -5.76 -2.31
C GLU A 85 -13.25 -5.56 -3.83
N ALA A 86 -12.18 -4.96 -4.38
CA ALA A 86 -12.02 -4.82 -5.83
C ALA A 86 -11.93 -6.18 -6.54
N LYS A 87 -11.26 -7.15 -5.94
CA LYS A 87 -11.22 -8.53 -6.46
C LYS A 87 -12.58 -9.21 -6.42
N ALA A 88 -13.31 -9.09 -5.31
CA ALA A 88 -14.65 -9.63 -5.18
C ALA A 88 -15.60 -9.01 -6.22
N LYS A 89 -15.53 -7.69 -6.43
CA LYS A 89 -16.30 -6.98 -7.47
C LYS A 89 -15.94 -7.43 -8.88
N ALA A 90 -14.67 -7.72 -9.16
CA ALA A 90 -14.25 -8.32 -10.43
C ALA A 90 -14.75 -9.75 -10.60
N GLU A 91 -14.69 -10.59 -9.56
CA GLU A 91 -15.18 -11.98 -9.59
C GLU A 91 -16.71 -12.07 -9.72
N ILE A 92 -17.45 -11.09 -9.20
CA ILE A 92 -18.91 -10.98 -9.34
C ILE A 92 -19.31 -10.54 -10.78
N GLY A 93 -18.35 -10.18 -11.64
CA GLY A 93 -18.60 -9.80 -13.03
C GLY A 93 -18.95 -8.32 -13.25
N GLU A 94 -18.79 -7.48 -12.22
CA GLU A 94 -19.08 -6.04 -12.31
C GLU A 94 -17.88 -5.24 -12.86
N LEU A 95 -16.66 -5.74 -12.71
CA LEU A 95 -15.44 -5.09 -13.22
C LEU A 95 -14.78 -5.91 -14.33
N VAL A 96 -14.66 -5.31 -15.51
CA VAL A 96 -13.91 -5.86 -16.67
C VAL A 96 -12.63 -5.05 -16.87
N ALA A 97 -11.55 -5.71 -17.28
CA ALA A 97 -10.30 -5.03 -17.57
C ALA A 97 -10.46 -4.01 -18.70
N VAL A 98 -9.91 -2.80 -18.52
CA VAL A 98 -10.03 -1.71 -19.51
C VAL A 98 -9.41 -2.12 -20.85
N GLU A 99 -8.31 -2.87 -20.81
CA GLU A 99 -7.60 -3.39 -21.98
C GLU A 99 -8.47 -4.36 -22.80
N GLU A 100 -9.28 -5.17 -22.12
CA GLU A 100 -10.20 -6.12 -22.74
C GLU A 100 -11.35 -5.39 -23.43
N VAL A 101 -11.97 -4.42 -22.75
CA VAL A 101 -13.03 -3.58 -23.34
C VAL A 101 -12.51 -2.85 -24.58
N LYS A 102 -11.30 -2.27 -24.52
CA LYS A 102 -10.69 -1.58 -25.67
C LYS A 102 -10.44 -2.52 -26.84
N ARG A 103 -9.96 -3.73 -26.58
CA ARG A 103 -9.72 -4.75 -27.61
C ARG A 103 -11.02 -5.17 -28.27
N GLU A 104 -12.04 -5.50 -27.49
CA GLU A 104 -13.33 -5.91 -28.04
C GLU A 104 -14.00 -4.78 -28.82
N ALA A 105 -14.03 -3.56 -28.27
CA ALA A 105 -14.55 -2.40 -28.99
C ALA A 105 -13.84 -2.18 -30.34
N PHE A 106 -12.52 -2.38 -30.40
CA PHE A 106 -11.77 -2.28 -31.66
C PHE A 106 -12.11 -3.41 -32.64
N ASN A 107 -12.29 -4.63 -32.15
CA ASN A 107 -12.72 -5.77 -32.97
C ASN A 107 -14.10 -5.52 -33.58
N VAL A 108 -15.07 -5.06 -32.77
CA VAL A 108 -16.41 -4.69 -33.22
C VAL A 108 -16.35 -3.60 -34.29
N ALA A 109 -15.61 -2.51 -34.04
CA ALA A 109 -15.45 -1.44 -35.01
C ALA A 109 -14.82 -1.92 -36.33
N ARG A 110 -13.88 -2.87 -36.26
CA ARG A 110 -13.28 -3.48 -37.46
C ARG A 110 -14.29 -4.27 -38.26
N VAL A 111 -15.14 -5.06 -37.61
CA VAL A 111 -16.21 -5.83 -38.27
C VAL A 111 -17.19 -4.90 -38.97
N VAL A 112 -17.66 -3.85 -38.28
CA VAL A 112 -18.55 -2.83 -38.83
C VAL A 112 -17.96 -2.20 -40.09
N ARG A 113 -16.72 -1.69 -40.00
CA ARG A 113 -16.04 -1.05 -41.13
C ARG A 113 -15.89 -2.00 -42.32
N ASN A 114 -15.48 -3.24 -42.07
CA ASN A 114 -15.28 -4.23 -43.13
C ASN A 114 -16.61 -4.57 -43.83
N ASN A 115 -17.71 -4.70 -43.09
CA ASN A 115 -19.03 -4.95 -43.68
C ASN A 115 -19.50 -3.81 -44.58
N LEU A 116 -19.32 -2.56 -44.14
CA LEU A 116 -19.67 -1.37 -44.93
C LEU A 116 -18.82 -1.25 -46.20
N LEU A 117 -17.50 -1.44 -46.09
CA LEU A 117 -16.60 -1.39 -47.26
C LEU A 117 -16.84 -2.52 -48.25
N ASN A 118 -17.49 -3.61 -47.82
CA ASN A 118 -17.82 -4.73 -48.68
C ASN A 118 -19.17 -4.56 -49.41
N ILE A 119 -20.00 -3.57 -49.05
CA ILE A 119 -21.29 -3.30 -49.73
C ILE A 119 -21.09 -3.16 -51.24
N PRO A 120 -20.17 -2.31 -51.76
CA PRO A 120 -20.01 -2.13 -53.20
C PRO A 120 -19.72 -3.45 -53.92
N ASN A 121 -18.85 -4.30 -53.36
CA ASN A 121 -18.51 -5.59 -53.98
C ASN A 121 -19.73 -6.50 -54.17
N ARG A 122 -20.73 -6.42 -53.28
CA ARG A 122 -21.94 -7.26 -53.34
C ARG A 122 -22.97 -6.73 -54.34
N VAL A 123 -23.08 -5.41 -54.47
CA VAL A 123 -24.12 -4.78 -55.30
C VAL A 123 -23.64 -4.30 -56.66
N SER A 124 -22.34 -4.12 -56.89
CA SER A 124 -21.81 -3.55 -58.14
C SER A 124 -22.29 -4.30 -59.40
N ALA A 125 -22.33 -5.64 -59.37
CA ALA A 125 -22.81 -6.43 -60.49
C ALA A 125 -24.32 -6.24 -60.74
N LEU A 126 -25.12 -6.18 -59.68
CA LEU A 126 -26.55 -5.92 -59.75
C LEU A 126 -26.81 -4.51 -60.29
N LEU A 127 -26.15 -3.49 -59.73
CA LEU A 127 -26.30 -2.10 -60.13
C LEU A 127 -25.88 -1.85 -61.58
N ALA A 128 -24.84 -2.54 -62.08
CA ALA A 128 -24.42 -2.43 -63.47
C ALA A 128 -25.49 -2.89 -64.47
N SER A 129 -26.42 -3.75 -64.03
CA SER A 129 -27.54 -4.24 -64.86
C SER A 129 -28.79 -3.35 -64.79
N LEU A 130 -28.86 -2.46 -63.79
CA LEU A 130 -30.00 -1.59 -63.56
C LEU A 130 -29.85 -0.27 -64.32
N SER A 131 -30.88 0.10 -65.06
CA SER A 131 -30.95 1.34 -65.85
C SER A 131 -31.88 2.41 -65.26
N ASP A 132 -32.58 2.08 -64.17
CA ASP A 132 -33.56 2.94 -63.50
C ASP A 132 -33.04 3.40 -62.13
N THR A 133 -32.99 4.72 -61.93
CA THR A 133 -32.50 5.37 -60.72
C THR A 133 -33.24 4.94 -59.46
N GLU A 134 -34.57 4.76 -59.52
CA GLU A 134 -35.32 4.35 -58.33
C GLU A 134 -34.96 2.93 -57.89
N LYS A 135 -34.77 2.03 -58.84
CA LYS A 135 -34.38 0.64 -58.56
C LYS A 135 -32.97 0.56 -57.99
N ILE A 136 -32.05 1.39 -58.48
CA ILE A 136 -30.68 1.50 -57.94
C ILE A 136 -30.73 1.98 -56.48
N HIS A 137 -31.49 3.04 -56.20
CA HIS A 137 -31.63 3.55 -54.84
C HIS A 137 -32.25 2.52 -53.89
N MET A 138 -33.30 1.82 -54.34
CA MET A 138 -33.96 0.78 -53.56
C MET A 138 -33.00 -0.38 -53.23
N ALA A 139 -32.25 -0.88 -54.22
CA ALA A 139 -31.27 -1.95 -54.02
C ALA A 139 -30.14 -1.54 -53.06
N LEU A 140 -29.65 -0.30 -53.16
CA LEU A 140 -28.65 0.23 -52.22
C LEU A 140 -29.20 0.36 -50.80
N THR A 141 -30.43 0.85 -50.67
CA THR A 141 -31.08 1.03 -49.37
C THR A 141 -31.30 -0.32 -48.68
N GLU A 142 -31.78 -1.31 -49.43
CA GLU A 142 -31.96 -2.68 -48.94
C GLU A 142 -30.65 -3.27 -48.44
N GLU A 143 -29.56 -3.15 -49.22
CA GLU A 143 -28.27 -3.72 -48.85
C GLU A 143 -27.65 -3.04 -47.61
N ILE A 144 -27.77 -1.71 -47.50
CA ILE A 144 -27.31 -0.96 -46.33
C ILE A 144 -28.11 -1.42 -45.10
N THR A 145 -29.42 -1.55 -45.23
CA THR A 145 -30.30 -1.97 -44.13
C THR A 145 -29.97 -3.40 -43.69
N ASN A 146 -29.76 -4.32 -44.63
CA ASN A 146 -29.32 -5.70 -44.35
C ASN A 146 -27.98 -5.72 -43.61
N SER A 147 -27.00 -4.92 -44.06
CA SER A 147 -25.69 -4.83 -43.41
C SER A 147 -25.80 -4.32 -41.96
N LEU A 148 -26.68 -3.35 -41.72
CA LEU A 148 -26.94 -2.83 -40.36
C LEU A 148 -27.69 -3.85 -39.49
N GLN A 149 -28.63 -4.60 -40.07
CA GLN A 149 -29.35 -5.67 -39.38
C GLN A 149 -28.41 -6.80 -38.97
N GLU A 150 -27.48 -7.20 -39.84
CA GLU A 150 -26.44 -8.19 -39.53
C GLU A 150 -25.54 -7.73 -38.38
N LEU A 151 -25.14 -6.45 -38.38
CA LEU A 151 -24.35 -5.87 -37.29
C LEU A 151 -25.13 -5.79 -35.97
N SER A 152 -26.45 -5.56 -36.04
CA SER A 152 -27.33 -5.57 -34.86
C SER A 152 -27.50 -6.98 -34.27
N ASN A 153 -27.59 -8.00 -35.14
CA ASN A 153 -27.75 -9.39 -34.74
C ASN A 153 -26.44 -10.07 -34.34
N ALA A 154 -25.29 -9.50 -34.70
CA ALA A 154 -24.00 -9.95 -34.22
C ALA A 154 -23.94 -9.77 -32.70
N LYS A 155 -24.02 -10.88 -31.96
CA LYS A 155 -23.81 -10.87 -30.51
C LYS A 155 -22.35 -10.51 -30.24
N PHE A 156 -22.14 -9.36 -29.59
CA PHE A 156 -20.86 -8.90 -29.06
C PHE A 156 -20.78 -9.18 -27.56
#